data_AF-A0A165DRG5-F1
#
_entry.id   AF-A0A165DRG5-F1
#
_cell.length_a   1.000
_cell.length_b   1.000
_cell.length_c   1.000
_cell.angle_alpha   90.00
_cell.angle_beta   90.00
_cell.angle_gamma   90.00
#
_symmetry.space_group_name_H-M   'P 1'
#
loop_
_entity.id
_entity.type
_entity.pdbx_description
1 polymer ?
#
loop_
_entity_poly.entity_id
_entity_poly.type
_entity_poly.pdbx_seq_one_letter_code
_entity_poly.pdbx_strand_id
1 'polypeptide(L)'
;MVHVSVQTSSIPVQRASEHGDRLVQDSERNVLEEGPREHTPGRMHGDGRNGLVRGATEHTDRRTPESDPANEVIANLMTKVEQLSLCVEAERDRANRYLKDADKFLREKEESDQEAAYWRAKARRYRQGRHSALVELDQLRFQYEQAMKERESIQVLSEQRRQELDAAQSYLNTADASEQDVVRLVKKMNHEVFQMVRALSDSFQLLHFPRRDENADELVTELIGPSMLELFQSVSDCNDTLALETALQHTLILQIHNMISSWDFDNGNETIPSLYDKILRSESQKNRRWTAGHYP
;
A
#
# COMPACT_ATOMS: atom_id res chain seq x y z
N MET A 1 4.79 0.05 -54.90
CA MET A 1 4.41 -0.95 -53.88
C MET A 1 5.72 -1.38 -53.21
N VAL A 2 6.13 -0.67 -52.17
CA VAL A 2 7.43 -0.86 -51.51
C VAL A 2 7.19 -1.72 -50.27
N HIS A 3 7.65 -2.96 -50.30
CA HIS A 3 7.59 -3.87 -49.18
C HIS A 3 8.64 -3.45 -48.14
N VAL A 4 8.19 -2.77 -47.07
CA VAL A 4 9.02 -2.50 -45.90
C VAL A 4 8.94 -3.74 -45.00
N SER A 5 9.94 -4.61 -45.11
CA SER A 5 10.12 -5.73 -44.18
C SER A 5 10.66 -5.21 -42.86
N VAL A 6 9.78 -5.05 -41.87
CA VAL A 6 10.16 -4.80 -40.49
C VAL A 6 10.71 -6.10 -39.91
N GLN A 7 12.05 -6.20 -39.85
CA GLN A 7 12.74 -7.25 -39.09
C GLN A 7 12.52 -6.98 -37.60
N THR A 8 11.57 -7.69 -36.99
CA THR A 8 11.48 -7.78 -35.53
C THR A 8 12.63 -8.64 -35.03
N SER A 9 13.68 -7.98 -34.56
CA SER A 9 14.77 -8.59 -33.80
C SER A 9 14.20 -9.17 -32.50
N SER A 10 13.87 -10.46 -32.52
CA SER A 10 13.62 -11.25 -31.32
C SER A 10 14.89 -11.30 -30.47
N ILE A 11 14.98 -10.41 -29.50
CA ILE A 11 15.99 -10.49 -28.44
C ILE A 11 15.62 -11.71 -27.58
N PRO A 12 16.49 -12.72 -27.47
CA PRO A 12 16.26 -13.82 -26.55
C PRO A 12 16.36 -13.26 -25.13
N VAL A 13 15.22 -13.18 -24.44
CA VAL A 13 15.16 -12.97 -22.99
C VAL A 13 15.75 -14.23 -22.34
N GLN A 14 17.08 -14.27 -22.25
CA GLN A 14 17.79 -15.28 -21.49
C GLN A 14 17.41 -15.12 -20.02
N ARG A 15 16.88 -16.22 -19.48
CA ARG A 15 16.53 -16.46 -18.08
C ARG A 15 17.59 -15.88 -17.13
N ALA A 16 17.27 -14.77 -16.48
CA ALA A 16 17.95 -14.29 -15.28
C ALA A 16 17.27 -14.82 -13.99
N SER A 17 16.68 -16.03 -14.04
CA SER A 17 15.93 -16.63 -12.90
C SER A 17 16.74 -17.68 -12.12
N GLU A 18 17.96 -18.01 -12.54
CA GLU A 18 18.76 -19.06 -11.88
C GLU A 18 19.76 -18.55 -10.83
N HIS A 19 19.70 -17.27 -10.45
CA HIS A 19 20.57 -16.70 -9.38
C HIS A 19 19.83 -16.25 -8.12
N GLY A 20 18.49 -16.33 -8.07
CA GLY A 20 17.70 -16.02 -6.88
C GLY A 20 17.69 -17.14 -5.82
N ASP A 21 17.77 -18.41 -6.25
CA ASP A 21 17.60 -19.55 -5.34
C ASP A 21 18.87 -19.96 -4.58
N ARG A 22 20.06 -19.46 -4.98
CA ARG A 22 21.30 -19.75 -4.25
C ARG A 22 21.55 -18.81 -3.07
N LEU A 23 20.98 -17.60 -3.05
CA LEU A 23 21.22 -16.67 -1.94
C LEU A 23 20.32 -16.92 -0.71
N VAL A 24 19.24 -17.69 -0.86
CA VAL A 24 18.37 -18.06 0.26
C VAL A 24 18.93 -19.27 1.04
N GLN A 25 19.78 -20.11 0.43
CA GLN A 25 20.42 -21.22 1.13
C GLN A 25 21.59 -20.80 2.04
N ASP A 26 22.28 -19.70 1.74
CA ASP A 26 23.40 -19.23 2.57
C ASP A 26 22.97 -18.31 3.73
N SER A 27 21.75 -17.75 3.70
CA SER A 27 21.21 -16.98 4.84
C SER A 27 20.55 -17.85 5.92
N GLU A 28 20.26 -19.12 5.65
CA GLU A 28 19.77 -20.06 6.69
C GLU A 28 20.91 -20.68 7.51
N ARG A 29 22.18 -20.42 7.17
CA ARG A 29 23.34 -20.98 7.88
C ARG A 29 23.96 -20.09 8.96
N ASN A 30 23.49 -18.85 9.13
CA ASN A 30 24.07 -17.87 10.06
C ASN A 30 23.12 -17.36 11.17
N VAL A 31 22.00 -18.06 11.44
CA VAL A 31 21.12 -17.76 12.60
C VAL A 31 21.16 -18.90 13.62
N LEU A 32 22.36 -19.40 13.89
CA LEU A 32 22.67 -20.33 14.97
C LEU A 32 23.81 -19.74 15.79
N GLU A 33 23.62 -18.58 16.44
CA GLU A 33 24.49 -18.17 17.56
C GLU A 33 24.01 -16.94 18.33
N GLU A 34 22.73 -16.88 18.72
CA GLU A 34 22.36 -16.12 19.94
C GLU A 34 21.42 -16.97 20.77
N GLY A 35 22.03 -17.90 21.51
CA GLY A 35 21.35 -18.66 22.56
C GLY A 35 20.83 -17.71 23.64
N PRO A 36 19.68 -18.01 24.28
CA PRO A 36 19.27 -17.31 25.48
C PRO A 36 20.36 -17.51 26.53
N ARG A 37 21.00 -16.39 26.90
CA ARG A 37 22.01 -16.31 27.95
C ARG A 37 21.50 -17.03 29.20
N GLU A 38 22.34 -17.93 29.68
CA GLU A 38 22.24 -18.63 30.94
C GLU A 38 21.82 -17.67 32.06
N HIS A 39 20.59 -17.81 32.54
CA HIS A 39 20.25 -17.32 33.87
C HIS A 39 20.91 -18.27 34.88
N THR A 40 22.09 -17.84 35.33
CA THR A 40 22.78 -18.33 36.53
C THR A 40 21.79 -18.54 37.68
N PRO A 41 21.78 -19.72 38.34
CA PRO A 41 21.03 -19.90 39.56
C PRO A 41 21.64 -19.01 40.65
N GLY A 42 20.81 -18.10 41.17
CA GLY A 42 21.13 -17.28 42.33
C GLY A 42 21.44 -18.16 43.54
N ARG A 43 22.74 -18.30 43.81
CA ARG A 43 23.31 -18.80 45.05
C ARG A 43 22.97 -17.82 46.18
N MET A 44 21.86 -18.06 46.87
CA MET A 44 21.57 -17.43 48.16
C MET A 44 22.37 -18.16 49.24
N HIS A 45 23.55 -17.61 49.54
CA HIS A 45 24.20 -17.75 50.84
C HIS A 45 23.43 -16.91 51.88
N GLY A 46 23.28 -17.44 53.09
CA GLY A 46 22.96 -16.66 54.29
C GLY A 46 22.04 -17.46 55.22
N ASP A 47 22.54 -18.15 56.25
CA ASP A 47 23.01 -17.63 57.56
C ASP A 47 21.94 -17.92 58.65
N GLY A 48 22.40 -18.30 59.84
CA GLY A 48 21.55 -18.63 61.01
C GLY A 48 21.79 -20.04 61.56
N ARG A 49 22.94 -20.34 62.19
CA ARG A 49 23.24 -20.14 63.63
C ARG A 49 22.28 -20.83 64.62
N ASN A 50 22.94 -21.51 65.55
CA ASN A 50 22.62 -21.71 66.97
C ASN A 50 21.63 -22.82 67.37
N GLY A 51 22.17 -23.82 68.07
CA GLY A 51 21.39 -24.81 68.80
C GLY A 51 22.22 -25.88 69.49
N LEU A 52 23.33 -25.50 70.13
CA LEU A 52 24.12 -26.38 70.99
C LEU A 52 23.33 -26.63 72.29
N VAL A 53 22.64 -27.77 72.41
CA VAL A 53 22.07 -28.21 73.70
C VAL A 53 22.84 -29.43 74.18
N ARG A 54 23.77 -29.12 75.09
CA ARG A 54 24.52 -30.04 75.93
C ARG A 54 23.62 -30.40 77.11
N GLY A 55 23.10 -31.62 77.15
CA GLY A 55 22.21 -32.11 78.22
C GLY A 55 22.73 -33.42 78.82
N ALA A 56 23.29 -33.28 80.02
CA ALA A 56 23.57 -34.26 81.07
C ALA A 56 23.50 -35.78 80.77
N THR A 57 24.66 -36.42 80.89
CA THR A 57 24.83 -37.84 81.19
C THR A 57 24.41 -38.11 82.64
N GLU A 58 23.23 -38.73 82.85
CA GLU A 58 22.86 -39.36 84.11
C GLU A 58 23.32 -40.83 84.11
N HIS A 59 24.32 -41.09 84.93
CA HIS A 59 24.83 -42.43 85.25
C HIS A 59 23.85 -43.08 86.24
N THR A 60 23.09 -44.09 85.80
CA THR A 60 22.39 -45.00 86.71
C THR A 60 22.97 -46.39 86.60
N ASP A 61 23.63 -46.79 87.68
CA ASP A 61 24.21 -48.09 87.94
C ASP A 61 23.07 -49.09 88.22
N ARG A 62 22.87 -50.09 87.34
CA ARG A 62 21.82 -51.09 87.47
C ARG A 62 22.41 -52.49 87.35
N ARG A 63 22.40 -53.19 88.49
CA ARG A 63 22.70 -54.61 88.66
C ARG A 63 22.06 -55.45 87.56
N THR A 64 22.90 -56.19 86.84
CA THR A 64 22.55 -57.20 85.85
C THR A 64 21.89 -58.42 86.52
N PRO A 65 20.64 -58.75 86.18
CA PRO A 65 20.09 -60.09 86.42
C PRO A 65 20.71 -61.08 85.42
N GLU A 66 21.02 -62.29 85.86
CA GLU A 66 21.46 -63.40 84.99
C GLU A 66 20.43 -63.60 83.87
N SER A 67 20.84 -63.23 82.66
CA SER A 67 20.05 -63.31 81.43
C SER A 67 20.07 -64.75 80.91
N ASP A 68 18.88 -65.32 80.81
CA ASP A 68 18.63 -66.58 80.14
C ASP A 68 19.08 -66.47 78.66
N PRO A 69 20.02 -67.29 78.15
CA PRO A 69 20.60 -67.13 76.82
C PRO A 69 19.56 -67.17 75.68
N ALA A 70 18.39 -67.77 75.92
CA ALA A 70 17.28 -67.73 74.97
C ALA A 70 16.69 -66.31 74.79
N ASN A 71 16.64 -65.50 75.85
CA ASN A 71 16.11 -64.14 75.79
C ASN A 71 17.05 -63.17 75.06
N GLU A 72 18.36 -63.39 75.15
CA GLU A 72 19.35 -62.62 74.40
C GLU A 72 19.25 -62.88 72.89
N VAL A 73 19.01 -64.13 72.48
CA VAL A 73 18.77 -64.49 71.07
C VAL A 73 17.47 -63.84 70.55
N ILE A 74 16.40 -63.86 71.34
CA ILE A 74 15.13 -63.22 70.96
C ILE A 74 15.30 -61.69 70.85
N ALA A 75 16.02 -61.06 71.79
CA ALA A 75 16.31 -59.62 71.74
C ALA A 75 17.18 -59.22 70.53
N ASN A 76 18.19 -60.03 70.19
CA ASN A 76 19.02 -59.84 69.01
C ASN A 76 18.23 -60.02 67.70
N LEU A 77 17.29 -60.96 67.65
CA LEU A 77 16.39 -61.13 66.50
C LEU A 77 15.42 -59.95 66.37
N MET A 78 14.83 -59.48 67.47
CA MET A 78 13.92 -58.33 67.47
C MET A 78 14.62 -57.04 66.99
N THR A 79 15.82 -56.75 67.52
CA THR A 79 16.63 -55.61 67.04
C THR A 79 17.03 -55.76 65.58
N LYS A 80 17.31 -56.99 65.11
CA LYS A 80 17.59 -57.21 63.70
C LYS A 80 16.37 -57.00 62.81
N VAL A 81 15.19 -57.44 63.24
CA VAL A 81 13.91 -57.18 62.54
C VAL A 81 13.63 -55.68 62.47
N GLU A 82 13.84 -54.95 63.57
CA GLU A 82 13.67 -53.49 63.61
C GLU A 82 14.65 -52.78 62.67
N GLN A 83 15.94 -53.15 62.68
CA GLN A 83 16.93 -52.61 61.75
C GLN A 83 16.59 -52.90 60.28
N LEU A 84 16.12 -54.12 59.99
CA LEU A 84 15.69 -54.48 58.64
C LEU A 84 14.43 -53.71 58.23
N SER A 85 13.48 -53.50 59.14
CA SER A 85 12.30 -52.67 58.90
C SER A 85 12.68 -51.24 58.53
N LEU A 86 13.57 -50.61 59.31
CA LEU A 86 14.09 -49.27 59.02
C LEU A 86 14.84 -49.20 57.68
N CYS A 87 15.62 -50.25 57.37
CA CYS A 87 16.33 -50.34 56.09
C CYS A 87 15.36 -50.43 54.90
N VAL A 88 14.31 -51.26 55.02
CA VAL A 88 13.25 -51.40 54.00
C VAL A 88 12.47 -50.11 53.82
N GLU A 89 12.15 -49.40 54.91
CA GLU A 89 11.49 -48.09 54.84
C GLU A 89 12.39 -47.05 54.16
N ALA A 90 13.67 -47.01 54.51
CA ALA A 90 14.63 -46.10 53.89
C ALA A 90 14.80 -46.36 52.39
N GLU A 91 14.86 -47.63 51.97
CA GLU A 91 14.90 -48.02 50.56
C GLU A 91 13.59 -47.70 49.83
N ARG A 92 12.43 -47.92 50.47
CA ARG A 92 11.14 -47.52 49.93
C ARG A 92 11.06 -46.01 49.71
N ASP A 93 11.58 -45.22 50.65
CA ASP A 93 11.65 -43.77 50.52
C ASP A 93 12.60 -43.32 49.41
N ARG A 94 13.75 -44.01 49.24
CA ARG A 94 14.64 -43.78 48.10
C ARG A 94 13.95 -44.07 46.78
N ALA A 95 13.28 -45.21 46.66
CA ALA A 95 12.51 -45.57 45.47
C ALA A 95 11.39 -44.55 45.18
N ASN A 96 10.65 -44.12 46.20
CA ASN A 96 9.62 -43.09 46.05
C ASN A 96 10.19 -41.75 45.60
N ARG A 97 11.39 -41.36 46.04
CA ARG A 97 12.07 -40.16 45.54
C ARG A 97 12.43 -40.31 44.06
N TYR A 98 13.01 -41.44 43.66
CA TYR A 98 13.33 -41.68 42.25
C TYR A 98 12.09 -41.70 41.35
N LEU A 99 10.96 -42.25 41.82
CA LEU A 99 9.70 -42.20 41.08
C LEU A 99 9.21 -40.76 40.92
N LYS A 100 9.25 -39.95 41.97
CA LYS A 100 8.88 -38.52 41.89
C LYS A 100 9.78 -37.73 40.95
N ASP A 101 11.08 -37.99 40.99
CA ASP A 101 12.05 -37.32 40.11
C ASP A 101 11.81 -37.74 38.65
N ALA A 102 11.56 -39.03 38.40
CA ALA A 102 11.22 -39.53 37.06
C ALA A 102 9.93 -38.89 36.52
N ASP A 103 8.87 -38.79 37.35
CA ASP A 103 7.64 -38.11 36.98
C ASP A 103 7.86 -36.62 36.68
N LYS A 104 8.72 -35.95 37.45
CA LYS A 104 9.09 -34.55 37.22
C LYS A 104 9.79 -34.39 35.87
N PHE A 105 10.77 -35.25 35.57
CA PHE A 105 11.47 -35.24 34.27
C PHE A 105 10.54 -35.52 33.09
N LEU A 106 9.56 -36.43 33.26
CA LEU A 106 8.55 -36.69 32.23
C LEU A 106 7.70 -35.45 31.95
N ARG A 107 7.25 -34.73 32.98
CA ARG A 107 6.48 -33.49 32.81
C ARG A 107 7.30 -32.38 32.16
N GLU A 108 8.52 -32.16 32.61
CA GLU A 108 9.43 -31.16 32.00
C GLU A 108 9.70 -31.47 30.53
N LYS A 109 9.84 -32.75 30.18
CA LYS A 109 10.00 -33.18 28.80
C LYS A 109 8.73 -32.92 27.99
N GLU A 110 7.56 -33.26 28.52
CA GLU A 110 6.27 -33.00 27.85
C GLU A 110 6.05 -31.50 27.61
N GLU A 111 6.36 -30.65 28.58
CA GLU A 111 6.30 -29.19 28.46
C GLU A 111 7.27 -28.70 27.36
N SER A 112 8.51 -29.17 27.38
CA SER A 112 9.50 -28.84 26.34
C SER A 112 9.06 -29.30 24.95
N ASP A 113 8.44 -30.48 24.84
CA ASP A 113 7.94 -31.01 23.57
C ASP A 113 6.74 -30.19 23.06
N GLN A 114 5.86 -29.73 23.96
CA GLN A 114 4.74 -28.85 23.65
C GLN A 114 5.21 -27.47 23.17
N GLU A 115 6.18 -26.87 23.86
CA GLU A 115 6.78 -25.60 23.44
C GLU A 115 7.46 -25.72 22.08
N ALA A 116 8.23 -26.80 21.85
CA ALA A 116 8.85 -27.05 20.56
C ALA A 116 7.81 -27.24 19.46
N ALA A 117 6.70 -27.93 19.74
CA ALA A 117 5.59 -28.07 18.80
C ALA A 117 4.94 -26.71 18.47
N TYR A 118 4.71 -25.86 19.48
CA TYR A 118 4.20 -24.50 19.31
C TYR A 118 5.09 -23.67 18.39
N TRP A 119 6.40 -23.62 18.67
CA TRP A 119 7.35 -22.85 17.86
C TRP A 119 7.49 -23.39 16.43
N ARG A 120 7.48 -24.72 16.23
CA ARG A 120 7.46 -25.31 14.88
C ARG A 120 6.20 -24.92 14.10
N ALA A 121 5.03 -24.93 14.73
CA ALA A 121 3.78 -24.50 14.10
C ALA A 121 3.81 -23.02 13.73
N LYS A 122 4.32 -22.16 14.63
CA LYS A 122 4.47 -20.72 14.40
C LYS A 122 5.46 -20.43 13.26
N ALA A 123 6.62 -21.08 13.24
CA ALA A 123 7.60 -20.97 12.16
C ALA A 123 7.04 -21.45 10.81
N ARG A 124 6.19 -22.49 10.81
CA ARG A 124 5.48 -22.93 9.60
C ARG A 124 4.55 -21.84 9.07
N ARG A 125 3.76 -21.19 9.93
CA ARG A 125 2.86 -20.09 9.53
C ARG A 125 3.64 -18.91 8.94
N TYR A 126 4.76 -18.51 9.55
CA TYR A 126 5.59 -17.44 9.00
C TYR A 126 6.20 -17.80 7.64
N ARG A 127 6.66 -19.04 7.46
CA ARG A 127 7.15 -19.51 6.16
C ARG A 127 6.07 -19.51 5.08
N GLN A 128 4.85 -19.95 5.43
CA GLN A 128 3.70 -19.90 4.52
C GLN A 128 3.33 -18.45 4.16
N GLY A 129 3.26 -17.55 5.15
CA GLY A 129 2.99 -16.13 4.92
C GLY A 129 4.05 -15.47 4.03
N ARG A 130 5.34 -15.73 4.28
CA ARG A 130 6.43 -15.24 3.43
C ARG A 130 6.34 -15.79 2.01
N HIS A 131 6.03 -17.07 1.84
CA HIS A 131 5.88 -17.66 0.51
C HIS A 131 4.70 -17.04 -0.26
N SER A 132 3.54 -16.88 0.39
CA SER A 132 2.38 -16.20 -0.20
C SER A 132 2.72 -14.79 -0.66
N ALA A 133 3.37 -14.00 0.20
CA ALA A 133 3.77 -12.63 -0.14
C ALA A 133 4.77 -12.57 -1.31
N LEU A 134 5.70 -13.53 -1.42
CA LEU A 134 6.62 -13.60 -2.55
C LEU A 134 5.88 -13.89 -3.87
N VAL A 135 4.93 -14.81 -3.87
CA VAL A 135 4.10 -15.13 -5.05
C VAL A 135 3.28 -13.91 -5.48
N GLU A 136 2.68 -13.18 -4.54
CA GLU A 136 1.94 -11.95 -4.82
C GLU A 136 2.84 -10.86 -5.41
N LEU A 137 4.06 -10.69 -4.89
CA LEU A 137 5.03 -9.74 -5.44
C LEU A 137 5.43 -10.07 -6.88
N ASP A 138 5.65 -11.34 -7.19
CA ASP A 138 5.98 -11.78 -8.55
C ASP A 138 4.80 -11.58 -9.51
N GLN A 139 3.57 -11.82 -9.05
CA GLN A 139 2.36 -11.56 -9.82
C GLN A 139 2.20 -10.05 -10.13
N LEU A 140 2.39 -9.19 -9.12
CA LEU A 140 2.32 -7.73 -9.30
C LEU A 140 3.41 -7.22 -10.25
N ARG A 141 4.62 -7.76 -10.14
CA ARG A 141 5.72 -7.43 -11.06
C ARG A 141 5.37 -7.79 -12.51
N PHE A 142 4.83 -8.98 -12.73
CA PHE A 142 4.39 -9.41 -14.04
C PHE A 142 3.29 -8.50 -14.62
N GLN A 143 2.28 -8.15 -13.83
CA GLN A 143 1.22 -7.23 -14.24
C GLN A 143 1.77 -5.84 -14.57
N TYR A 144 2.70 -5.33 -13.76
CA TYR A 144 3.35 -4.06 -14.00
C TYR A 144 4.15 -4.05 -15.31
N GLU A 145 4.94 -5.09 -15.57
CA GLU A 145 5.69 -5.23 -16.82
C GLU A 145 4.76 -5.31 -18.04
N GLN A 146 3.63 -6.01 -17.93
CA GLN A 146 2.63 -6.07 -18.99
C GLN A 146 2.02 -4.69 -19.26
N ALA A 147 1.59 -3.97 -18.21
CA ALA A 147 1.04 -2.63 -18.34
C ALA A 147 2.04 -1.65 -18.96
N MET A 148 3.33 -1.76 -18.61
CA MET A 148 4.39 -0.95 -19.20
C MET A 148 4.58 -1.22 -20.70
N LYS A 149 4.53 -2.48 -21.13
CA LYS A 149 4.60 -2.86 -22.56
C LYS A 149 3.39 -2.36 -23.34
N GLU A 150 2.19 -2.48 -22.76
CA GLU A 150 0.96 -1.96 -23.37
C GLU A 150 1.02 -0.44 -23.53
N ARG A 151 1.49 0.28 -22.51
CA ARG A 151 1.71 1.73 -22.58
C ARG A 151 2.71 2.11 -23.66
N GLU A 152 3.84 1.43 -23.75
CA GLU A 152 4.86 1.68 -24.78
C GLU A 152 4.30 1.44 -26.20
N SER A 153 3.56 0.34 -26.39
CA SER A 153 2.86 0.02 -27.64
C SER A 153 1.87 1.12 -28.05
N ILE A 154 1.04 1.58 -27.11
CA ILE A 154 0.09 2.68 -27.35
C ILE A 154 0.82 3.98 -27.70
N GLN A 155 1.94 4.26 -27.03
CA GLN A 155 2.74 5.46 -27.30
C GLN A 155 3.35 5.42 -28.71
N VAL A 156 3.90 4.29 -29.14
CA VAL A 156 4.42 4.09 -30.50
C VAL A 156 3.31 4.26 -31.54
N LEU A 157 2.15 3.64 -31.32
CA LEU A 157 1.00 3.76 -32.22
C LEU A 157 0.49 5.21 -32.30
N SER A 158 0.44 5.92 -31.17
CA SER A 158 0.03 7.32 -31.14
C SER A 158 1.00 8.21 -31.89
N GLU A 159 2.31 7.97 -31.76
CA GLU A 159 3.34 8.71 -32.47
C GLU A 159 3.29 8.45 -33.98
N GLN A 160 3.07 7.20 -34.39
CA GLN A 160 2.87 6.85 -35.79
C GLN A 160 1.66 7.60 -36.38
N ARG A 161 0.50 7.56 -35.70
CA ARG A 161 -0.70 8.28 -36.16
C ARG A 161 -0.48 9.78 -36.21
N ARG A 162 0.29 10.35 -35.28
CA ARG A 162 0.67 11.76 -35.29
C ARG A 162 1.48 12.09 -36.55
N GLN A 163 2.46 11.27 -36.90
CA GLN A 163 3.27 11.45 -38.12
C GLN A 163 2.43 11.31 -39.39
N GLU A 164 1.51 10.34 -39.45
CA GLU A 164 0.57 10.16 -40.57
C GLU A 164 -0.35 11.37 -40.73
N LEU A 165 -0.89 11.90 -39.63
CA LEU A 165 -1.71 13.11 -39.62
C LEU A 165 -0.90 14.35 -40.04
N ASP A 166 0.32 14.51 -39.54
CA ASP A 166 1.20 15.62 -39.92
C ASP A 166 1.53 15.57 -41.42
N ALA A 167 1.78 14.38 -41.97
CA ALA A 167 2.00 14.18 -43.40
C ALA A 167 0.74 14.52 -44.23
N ALA A 168 -0.44 14.02 -43.83
CA ALA A 168 -1.70 14.34 -44.49
C ALA A 168 -2.02 15.85 -44.42
N GLN A 169 -1.76 16.47 -43.26
CA GLN A 169 -1.94 17.91 -43.09
C GLN A 169 -0.99 18.70 -43.98
N SER A 170 0.28 18.29 -44.11
CA SER A 170 1.24 18.92 -45.03
C SER A 170 0.76 18.91 -46.48
N TYR A 171 0.12 17.82 -46.92
CA TYR A 171 -0.47 17.69 -48.26
C TYR A 171 -1.71 18.58 -48.44
N LEU A 172 -2.54 18.73 -47.40
CA LEU A 172 -3.69 19.64 -47.43
C LEU A 172 -3.29 21.12 -47.33
N ASN A 173 -2.20 21.46 -46.63
CA ASN A 173 -1.73 22.86 -46.51
C ASN A 173 -1.38 23.50 -47.86
N THR A 174 -1.09 22.71 -48.89
CA THR A 174 -0.83 23.23 -50.23
C THR A 174 -2.08 23.69 -50.99
N ALA A 175 -3.30 23.36 -50.54
CA ALA A 175 -4.54 23.64 -51.28
C ALA A 175 -5.36 24.82 -50.70
N ASP A 176 -5.42 25.01 -49.38
CA ASP A 176 -6.37 25.95 -48.74
C ASP A 176 -5.75 26.74 -47.58
N ALA A 177 -4.92 27.75 -47.90
CA ALA A 177 -4.24 28.58 -46.89
C ALA A 177 -5.22 29.30 -45.93
N SER A 178 -6.42 29.67 -46.38
CA SER A 178 -7.39 30.43 -45.56
C SER A 178 -8.10 29.57 -44.52
N GLU A 179 -8.44 28.32 -44.82
CA GLU A 179 -9.14 27.44 -43.87
C GLU A 179 -8.22 27.03 -42.71
N GLN A 180 -6.95 26.81 -43.00
CA GLN A 180 -5.98 26.40 -42.00
C GLN A 180 -5.60 27.51 -41.03
N ASP A 181 -5.63 28.76 -41.47
CA ASP A 181 -5.44 29.90 -40.58
C ASP A 181 -6.56 29.95 -39.54
N VAL A 182 -7.81 29.68 -39.92
CA VAL A 182 -8.94 29.57 -38.99
C VAL A 182 -8.74 28.41 -38.02
N VAL A 183 -8.38 27.21 -38.50
CA VAL A 183 -8.12 26.05 -37.63
C VAL A 183 -6.96 26.32 -36.66
N ARG A 184 -5.87 26.93 -37.12
CA ARG A 184 -4.71 27.29 -36.28
C ARG A 184 -5.10 28.31 -35.21
N LEU A 185 -5.90 29.30 -35.57
CA LEU A 185 -6.42 30.30 -34.64
C LEU A 185 -7.30 29.66 -33.57
N VAL A 186 -8.22 28.77 -33.96
CA VAL A 186 -9.08 28.02 -33.01
C VAL A 186 -8.25 27.13 -32.08
N LYS A 187 -7.26 26.40 -32.60
CA LYS A 187 -6.35 25.58 -31.77
C LYS A 187 -5.58 26.43 -30.77
N LYS A 188 -5.07 27.59 -31.21
CA LYS A 188 -4.36 28.54 -30.34
C LYS A 188 -5.28 29.10 -29.25
N MET A 189 -6.49 29.53 -29.62
CA MET A 189 -7.49 30.01 -28.66
C MET A 189 -7.86 28.93 -27.63
N ASN A 190 -8.11 27.70 -28.07
CA ASN A 190 -8.37 26.58 -27.15
C ASN A 190 -7.21 26.39 -26.17
N HIS A 191 -5.96 26.43 -26.66
CA HIS A 191 -4.78 26.32 -25.81
C HIS A 191 -4.69 27.47 -24.77
N GLU A 192 -4.96 28.70 -25.18
CA GLU A 192 -4.98 29.86 -24.29
C GLU A 192 -6.09 29.75 -23.22
N VAL A 193 -7.29 29.27 -23.59
CA VAL A 193 -8.37 28.98 -22.64
C VAL A 193 -7.93 27.92 -21.63
N PHE A 194 -7.36 26.80 -22.09
CA PHE A 194 -6.86 25.75 -21.19
C PHE A 194 -5.78 26.27 -20.23
N GLN A 195 -4.80 27.04 -20.72
CA GLN A 195 -3.76 27.62 -19.87
C GLN A 195 -4.34 28.60 -18.84
N MET A 196 -5.29 29.44 -19.25
CA MET A 196 -5.94 30.40 -18.36
C MET A 196 -6.75 29.69 -17.27
N VAL A 197 -7.54 28.69 -17.64
CA VAL A 197 -8.30 27.86 -16.71
C VAL A 197 -7.39 27.21 -15.67
N ARG A 198 -6.27 26.61 -16.13
CA ARG A 198 -5.31 25.97 -15.24
C ARG A 198 -4.64 26.97 -14.30
N ALA A 199 -4.26 28.15 -14.80
CA ALA A 199 -3.70 29.19 -13.95
C ALA A 199 -4.71 29.70 -12.91
N LEU A 200 -6.00 29.79 -13.28
CA LEU A 200 -7.08 30.15 -12.37
C LEU A 200 -7.34 29.05 -11.33
N SER A 201 -7.47 27.79 -11.74
CA SER A 201 -7.67 26.65 -10.83
C SER A 201 -6.52 26.53 -9.83
N ASP A 202 -5.26 26.66 -10.28
CA ASP A 202 -4.06 26.64 -9.43
C ASP A 202 -4.04 27.80 -8.43
N SER A 203 -4.69 28.93 -8.75
CA SER A 203 -4.79 30.08 -7.84
C SER A 203 -5.82 29.90 -6.72
N PHE A 204 -6.79 28.99 -6.89
CA PHE A 204 -7.76 28.68 -5.86
C PHE A 204 -7.16 27.73 -4.84
N GLN A 205 -6.89 28.25 -3.64
CA GLN A 205 -6.68 27.40 -2.48
C GLN A 205 -8.06 26.86 -2.07
N LEU A 206 -8.33 25.58 -2.40
CA LEU A 206 -9.51 24.88 -1.95
C LEU A 206 -9.47 24.79 -0.41
N LEU A 207 -10.10 25.77 0.24
CA LEU A 207 -10.39 25.69 1.66
C LEU A 207 -11.40 24.56 1.83
N HIS A 208 -11.03 23.55 2.62
CA HIS A 208 -11.88 22.40 2.84
C HIS A 208 -13.13 22.83 3.62
N PHE A 209 -14.25 22.98 2.93
CA PHE A 209 -15.54 23.27 3.54
C PHE A 209 -16.24 21.95 3.85
N PRO A 210 -16.42 21.57 5.12
CA PRO A 210 -16.96 20.27 5.50
C PRO A 210 -18.48 20.14 5.25
N ARG A 211 -19.13 21.17 4.69
CA ARG A 211 -20.57 21.19 4.48
C ARG A 211 -20.90 21.70 3.08
N ARG A 212 -21.70 20.89 2.38
CA ARG A 212 -22.33 21.21 1.11
C ARG A 212 -23.26 22.42 1.28
N ASP A 213 -23.11 23.41 0.41
CA ASP A 213 -23.97 24.59 0.38
C ASP A 213 -25.05 24.39 -0.69
N GLU A 214 -26.28 24.15 -0.25
CA GLU A 214 -27.43 23.92 -1.15
C GLU A 214 -27.68 25.11 -2.09
N ASN A 215 -27.37 26.34 -1.67
CA ASN A 215 -27.50 27.51 -2.54
C ASN A 215 -26.43 27.51 -3.64
N ALA A 216 -25.22 27.01 -3.33
CA ALA A 216 -24.16 26.88 -4.32
C ALA A 216 -24.52 25.84 -5.38
N ASP A 217 -25.19 24.75 -4.99
CA ASP A 217 -25.68 23.75 -5.94
C ASP A 217 -26.73 24.32 -6.89
N GLU A 218 -27.68 25.11 -6.40
CA GLU A 218 -28.68 25.76 -7.25
C GLU A 218 -28.02 26.70 -8.28
N LEU A 219 -27.07 27.54 -7.83
CA LEU A 219 -26.33 28.44 -8.70
C LEU A 219 -25.48 27.69 -9.73
N VAL A 220 -24.80 26.62 -9.33
CA VAL A 220 -24.02 25.79 -10.25
C VAL A 220 -24.96 25.09 -11.23
N THR A 221 -26.10 24.56 -10.78
CA THR A 221 -27.11 23.94 -11.65
C THR A 221 -27.61 24.90 -12.71
N GLU A 222 -27.87 26.17 -12.36
CA GLU A 222 -28.27 27.20 -13.31
C GLU A 222 -27.16 27.48 -14.34
N LEU A 223 -25.90 27.50 -13.91
CA LEU A 223 -24.77 27.87 -14.74
C LEU A 223 -24.33 26.76 -15.72
N ILE A 224 -24.21 25.52 -15.25
CA ILE A 224 -23.64 24.39 -16.03
C ILE A 224 -24.66 23.29 -16.35
N GLY A 225 -25.85 23.34 -15.74
CA GLY A 225 -26.89 22.33 -15.88
C GLY A 225 -26.79 21.17 -14.87
N PRO A 226 -27.91 20.45 -14.64
CA PRO A 226 -27.98 19.38 -13.64
C PRO A 226 -27.08 18.18 -13.97
N SER A 227 -26.94 17.81 -15.24
CA SER A 227 -26.12 16.67 -15.65
C SER A 227 -24.62 16.86 -15.36
N MET A 228 -24.11 18.08 -15.53
CA MET A 228 -22.72 18.40 -15.19
C MET A 228 -22.50 18.47 -13.69
N LEU A 229 -23.50 18.97 -12.94
CA LEU A 229 -23.45 18.95 -11.48
C LEU A 229 -23.45 17.51 -10.93
N GLU A 230 -24.28 16.62 -11.45
CA GLU A 230 -24.26 15.20 -11.10
C GLU A 230 -22.90 14.56 -11.38
N LEU A 231 -22.28 14.91 -12.52
CA LEU A 231 -20.95 14.43 -12.86
C LEU A 231 -19.91 14.91 -11.85
N PHE A 232 -19.93 16.18 -11.45
CA PHE A 232 -19.02 16.68 -10.41
C PHE A 232 -19.24 16.06 -9.04
N GLN A 233 -20.50 15.79 -8.67
CA GLN A 233 -20.83 15.08 -7.43
C GLN A 233 -20.33 13.63 -7.45
N SER A 234 -20.24 12.99 -8.62
CA SER A 234 -19.73 11.63 -8.77
C SER A 234 -18.21 11.49 -8.72
N VAL A 235 -17.46 12.60 -8.89
CA VAL A 235 -15.97 12.62 -9.01
C VAL A 235 -15.29 13.11 -7.71
N SER A 236 -16.06 13.39 -6.65
CA SER A 236 -15.65 14.13 -5.44
C SER A 236 -14.49 13.56 -4.62
N ASP A 237 -14.09 12.30 -4.84
CA ASP A 237 -13.20 11.63 -3.89
C ASP A 237 -11.70 11.74 -4.24
N CYS A 238 -11.34 12.19 -5.45
CA CYS A 238 -9.92 12.17 -5.87
C CYS A 238 -9.39 13.35 -6.70
N ASN A 239 -10.21 14.24 -7.29
CA ASN A 239 -9.70 15.26 -8.24
C ASN A 239 -10.51 16.56 -8.28
N ASP A 240 -10.61 17.27 -7.14
CA ASP A 240 -11.29 18.58 -7.05
C ASP A 240 -10.76 19.59 -8.07
N THR A 241 -9.45 19.56 -8.36
CA THR A 241 -8.82 20.43 -9.36
C THR A 241 -9.34 20.18 -10.77
N LEU A 242 -9.49 18.92 -11.18
CA LEU A 242 -9.98 18.58 -12.53
C LEU A 242 -11.45 18.98 -12.70
N ALA A 243 -12.25 18.80 -11.64
CA ALA A 243 -13.64 19.23 -11.62
C ALA A 243 -13.74 20.76 -11.79
N LEU A 244 -12.96 21.51 -11.01
CA LEU A 244 -12.89 22.97 -11.10
C LEU A 244 -12.40 23.44 -12.48
N GLU A 245 -11.35 22.83 -13.02
CA GLU A 245 -10.85 23.13 -14.38
C GLU A 245 -11.95 22.92 -15.43
N THR A 246 -12.66 21.81 -15.37
CA THR A 246 -13.73 21.50 -16.31
C THR A 246 -14.88 22.50 -16.21
N ALA A 247 -15.26 22.89 -14.99
CA ALA A 247 -16.31 23.87 -14.75
C ALA A 247 -15.93 25.25 -15.32
N LEU A 248 -14.73 25.72 -14.99
CA LEU A 248 -14.18 27.00 -15.47
C LEU A 248 -14.07 27.02 -16.99
N GLN A 249 -13.59 25.93 -17.60
CA GLN A 249 -13.51 25.81 -19.04
C GLN A 249 -14.89 25.89 -19.69
N HIS A 250 -15.89 25.20 -19.14
CA HIS A 250 -17.26 25.25 -19.64
C HIS A 250 -17.81 26.69 -19.58
N THR A 251 -17.67 27.38 -18.45
CA THR A 251 -18.12 28.76 -18.28
C THR A 251 -17.44 29.72 -19.27
N LEU A 252 -16.12 29.58 -19.48
CA LEU A 252 -15.41 30.41 -20.46
C LEU A 252 -15.87 30.14 -21.89
N ILE A 253 -16.09 28.87 -22.25
CA ILE A 253 -16.61 28.52 -23.58
C ILE A 253 -18.01 29.10 -23.78
N LEU A 254 -18.88 29.04 -22.77
CA LEU A 254 -20.22 29.63 -22.84
C LEU A 254 -20.15 31.15 -23.02
N GLN A 255 -19.22 31.81 -22.34
CA GLN A 255 -19.02 33.26 -22.48
C GLN A 255 -18.48 33.64 -23.87
N ILE A 256 -17.51 32.88 -24.39
CA ILE A 256 -16.99 33.05 -25.75
C ILE A 256 -18.10 32.82 -26.78
N HIS A 257 -18.90 31.77 -26.60
CA HIS A 257 -20.08 31.49 -27.44
C HIS A 257 -21.03 32.67 -27.45
N ASN A 258 -21.43 33.20 -26.27
CA ASN A 258 -22.32 34.35 -26.17
C ASN A 258 -21.75 35.59 -26.88
N MET A 259 -20.45 35.82 -26.77
CA MET A 259 -19.76 36.90 -27.48
C MET A 259 -19.81 36.71 -28.99
N ILE A 260 -19.53 35.50 -29.49
CA ILE A 260 -19.58 35.19 -30.94
C ILE A 260 -21.01 35.27 -31.47
N SER A 261 -21.99 34.70 -30.76
CA SER A 261 -23.41 34.75 -31.14
C SER A 261 -23.95 36.17 -31.14
N SER A 262 -23.38 37.09 -30.32
CA SER A 262 -23.74 38.51 -30.39
C SER A 262 -23.29 39.20 -31.68
N TRP A 263 -22.35 38.59 -32.41
CA TRP A 263 -21.88 39.06 -33.72
C TRP A 263 -22.61 38.39 -34.89
N ASP A 264 -23.48 37.42 -34.61
CA ASP A 264 -24.30 36.79 -35.63
C ASP A 264 -25.42 37.73 -36.06
N PHE A 265 -25.24 38.36 -37.22
CA PHE A 265 -26.17 39.32 -37.79
C PHE A 265 -27.39 38.66 -38.45
N ASP A 266 -27.38 37.34 -38.65
CA ASP A 266 -28.47 36.62 -39.32
C ASP A 266 -29.69 36.37 -38.42
N ASN A 267 -29.55 36.50 -37.09
CA ASN A 267 -30.66 36.29 -36.14
C ASN A 267 -31.65 37.47 -36.06
N GLY A 268 -31.81 38.25 -37.13
CA GLY A 268 -32.87 39.26 -37.24
C GLY A 268 -32.64 40.51 -36.39
N ASN A 269 -31.40 40.79 -35.98
CA ASN A 269 -31.09 42.01 -35.26
C ASN A 269 -31.11 43.19 -36.26
N GLU A 270 -32.29 43.75 -36.52
CA GLU A 270 -32.55 44.91 -37.40
C GLU A 270 -31.67 46.13 -37.08
N THR A 271 -30.99 46.11 -35.93
CA THR A 271 -30.07 47.14 -35.45
C THR A 271 -28.91 47.41 -36.42
N ILE A 272 -28.30 46.40 -37.02
CA ILE A 272 -27.16 46.60 -37.93
C ILE A 272 -27.60 47.13 -39.29
N PRO A 273 -28.58 46.52 -39.99
CA PRO A 273 -29.13 47.11 -41.21
C PRO A 273 -29.66 48.53 -41.00
N SER A 274 -30.36 48.80 -39.88
CA SER A 274 -30.86 50.15 -39.58
C SER A 274 -29.77 51.14 -39.22
N LEU A 275 -28.68 50.72 -38.56
CA LEU A 275 -27.49 51.54 -38.32
C LEU A 275 -26.77 51.83 -39.64
N TYR A 276 -26.61 50.82 -40.49
CA TYR A 276 -26.02 50.97 -41.83
C TYR A 276 -26.83 51.96 -42.68
N ASP A 277 -28.16 51.84 -42.68
CA ASP A 277 -29.06 52.80 -43.33
C ASP A 277 -28.93 54.21 -42.75
N LYS A 278 -28.80 54.36 -41.43
CA LYS A 278 -28.56 55.66 -40.79
C LYS A 278 -27.20 56.25 -41.18
N ILE A 279 -26.15 55.44 -41.23
CA ILE A 279 -24.82 55.86 -41.69
C ILE A 279 -24.90 56.30 -43.15
N LEU A 280 -25.53 55.52 -44.03
CA LEU A 280 -25.77 55.89 -45.42
C LEU A 280 -26.50 57.23 -45.52
N ARG A 281 -27.60 57.43 -44.76
CA ARG A 281 -28.41 58.65 -44.82
C ARG A 281 -27.72 59.88 -44.22
N SER A 282 -26.86 59.68 -43.22
CA SER A 282 -26.12 60.76 -42.55
C SER A 282 -24.84 61.15 -43.29
N GLU A 283 -24.33 60.29 -44.18
CA GLU A 283 -23.21 60.62 -45.03
C GLU A 283 -23.59 61.76 -45.99
N SER A 284 -23.01 62.94 -45.76
CA SER A 284 -23.32 64.11 -46.56
C SER A 284 -23.02 63.84 -48.05
N GLN A 285 -23.97 64.21 -48.91
CA GLN A 285 -23.92 63.99 -50.36
C GLN A 285 -22.64 64.53 -51.04
N LYS A 286 -21.90 65.42 -50.36
CA LYS A 286 -20.60 65.96 -50.79
C LYS A 286 -19.48 64.90 -50.80
N ASN A 287 -19.54 63.86 -49.98
CA ASN A 287 -18.52 62.80 -49.93
C ASN A 287 -18.79 61.66 -50.92
N ARG A 288 -20.04 61.48 -51.38
CA ARG A 288 -20.41 60.45 -52.37
C ARG A 288 -19.90 60.71 -53.79
N ARG A 289 -19.24 61.86 -54.04
CA ARG A 289 -18.78 62.25 -55.39
C ARG A 289 -17.47 61.58 -55.82
N TRP A 290 -16.69 61.02 -54.89
CA TRP A 290 -15.36 60.46 -55.19
C TRP A 290 -15.39 58.99 -55.64
N THR A 291 -16.50 58.27 -55.46
CA THR A 291 -16.62 56.86 -55.87
C THR A 291 -17.24 56.68 -57.27
N ALA A 292 -17.82 57.73 -57.87
CA ALA A 292 -18.48 57.64 -59.18
C ALA A 292 -17.55 57.88 -60.39
N GLY A 293 -16.25 58.14 -60.17
CA GLY A 293 -15.32 58.59 -61.22
C GLY A 293 -14.16 57.65 -61.59
N HIS A 294 -14.09 56.45 -61.02
CA HIS A 294 -12.96 55.54 -61.24
C HIS A 294 -13.41 54.09 -61.44
N TYR A 295 -14.04 53.84 -62.59
CA TYR A 295 -14.12 52.52 -63.20
C TYR A 295 -13.86 52.68 -64.72
N PRO A 296 -12.66 52.30 -65.22
CA PRO A 296 -12.47 51.97 -66.63
C PRO A 296 -13.04 50.58 -66.97
#